data_AF-A0A290ZP18-F1
#
_entry.id   AF-A0A290ZP18-F1
#
_cell.length_a   1.000
_cell.length_b   1.000
_cell.length_c   1.000
_cell.angle_alpha   90.00
_cell.angle_beta   90.00
_cell.angle_gamma   90.00
#
_symmetry.space_group_name_H-M   'P 1'
#
loop_
_entity.id
_entity.type
_entity.pdbx_description
1 polymer ?
#
loop_
_entity_poly.entity_id
_entity_poly.type
_entity_poly.pdbx_seq_one_letter_code
_entity_poly.pdbx_strand_id
1 'polypeptide(L)'
;MSKYVFHAGEATVLAAEGQFTDAMPEILIGRTDGPVGQAFANMMAQTKGHTAMFAIRACNQMVRPATITVPKVTLKDMANIELFGGVVQSATADAVLDCVIEGIIPKDLADDLCIISLVWIDPCCATDPNLDKKDMYRTNYEATRLAIRRALNNEPSIDELIANRHTIRHDYDDWS
;
A
#
# COMPACT_ATOMS: atom_id res chain seq x y z
N MET A 1 9.53 15.07 20.26
CA MET A 1 8.59 14.01 19.83
C MET A 1 9.40 12.79 19.45
N SER A 2 8.92 11.58 19.77
CA SER A 2 9.53 10.35 19.23
C SER A 2 9.55 10.44 17.70
N LYS A 3 10.64 10.02 17.05
CA LYS A 3 10.68 9.94 15.59
C LYS A 3 9.75 8.81 15.13
N TYR A 4 9.13 8.95 13.96
CA TYR A 4 8.29 7.91 13.35
C TYR A 4 6.99 7.55 14.10
N VAL A 5 6.36 8.49 14.83
CA VAL A 5 5.11 8.22 15.56
C VAL A 5 3.95 7.89 14.62
N PHE A 6 3.81 8.68 13.55
CA PHE A 6 2.70 8.60 12.61
C PHE A 6 3.13 9.28 11.31
N HIS A 7 3.14 8.53 10.21
CA HIS A 7 3.46 9.02 8.88
C HIS A 7 2.51 8.41 7.88
N ALA A 8 1.83 9.25 7.10
CA ALA A 8 0.88 8.83 6.09
C ALA A 8 1.37 9.24 4.71
N GLY A 9 1.17 8.37 3.73
CA GLY A 9 1.51 8.64 2.34
C GLY A 9 0.66 7.80 1.39
N GLU A 10 0.51 8.30 0.18
CA GLU A 10 -0.19 7.62 -0.91
C GLU A 10 0.64 7.68 -2.19
N ALA A 11 0.36 6.77 -3.09
CA ALA A 11 0.81 6.89 -4.47
C ALA A 11 -0.14 6.17 -5.40
N THR A 12 -0.24 6.68 -6.63
CA THR A 12 -0.88 6.01 -7.74
C THR A 12 0.16 5.68 -8.80
N VAL A 13 0.22 4.41 -9.22
CA VAL A 13 0.90 4.01 -10.46
C VAL A 13 -0.15 3.48 -11.41
N LEU A 14 -0.29 4.18 -12.54
CA LEU A 14 -1.23 3.82 -13.60
C LEU A 14 -0.65 2.70 -14.48
N ALA A 15 -1.55 1.82 -14.91
CA ALA A 15 -1.31 0.85 -15.96
C ALA A 15 -1.57 1.46 -17.34
N ALA A 16 -1.33 0.69 -18.39
CA ALA A 16 -1.81 1.11 -19.71
C ALA A 16 -3.34 1.07 -19.76
N GLU A 17 -3.93 1.91 -20.61
CA GLU A 17 -5.38 1.98 -20.79
C GLU A 17 -5.95 0.57 -21.08
N GLY A 18 -6.99 0.19 -20.32
CA GLY A 18 -7.67 -1.09 -20.46
C GLY A 18 -6.98 -2.30 -19.79
N GLN A 19 -5.88 -2.12 -19.05
CA GLN A 19 -5.24 -3.23 -18.31
C GLN A 19 -5.82 -3.45 -16.90
N PHE A 20 -6.49 -2.45 -16.32
CA PHE A 20 -7.11 -2.50 -14.98
C PHE A 20 -6.15 -2.77 -13.80
N THR A 21 -4.84 -2.85 -14.06
CA THR A 21 -3.80 -3.20 -13.09
C THR A 21 -3.28 -2.00 -12.31
N ASP A 22 -3.97 -0.85 -12.34
CA ASP A 22 -3.62 0.34 -11.57
C ASP A 22 -3.51 0.02 -10.08
N ALA A 23 -2.57 0.66 -9.39
CA ALA A 23 -2.37 0.46 -7.96
C ALA A 23 -2.38 1.79 -7.22
N MET A 24 -3.19 1.86 -6.16
CA MET A 24 -3.37 3.06 -5.34
C MET A 24 -3.27 2.72 -3.84
N PRO A 25 -2.09 2.33 -3.32
CA PRO A 25 -1.89 2.10 -1.89
C PRO A 25 -1.98 3.39 -1.07
N GLU A 26 -2.68 3.31 0.06
CA GLU A 26 -2.56 4.24 1.18
C GLU A 26 -1.74 3.57 2.28
N ILE A 27 -0.68 4.24 2.71
CA ILE A 27 0.27 3.74 3.70
C ILE A 27 0.16 4.57 4.97
N LEU A 28 0.05 3.89 6.09
CA LEU A 28 0.35 4.43 7.41
C LEU A 28 1.53 3.66 8.01
N ILE A 29 2.63 4.36 8.30
CA ILE A 29 3.82 3.80 8.93
C ILE A 29 4.10 4.51 10.25
N GLY A 30 4.43 3.75 11.29
CA GLY A 30 4.83 4.31 12.57
C GLY A 30 5.24 3.29 13.62
N ARG A 31 5.56 3.77 14.82
CA ARG A 31 6.05 2.93 15.92
C ARG A 31 5.02 1.90 16.39
N THR A 32 5.52 0.71 16.75
CA THR A 32 4.74 -0.40 17.31
C THR A 32 4.19 -0.10 18.71
N ASP A 33 4.83 0.78 19.47
CA ASP A 33 4.38 1.27 20.78
C ASP A 33 3.52 2.55 20.68
N GLY A 34 3.16 2.96 19.46
CA GLY A 34 2.41 4.17 19.16
C GLY A 34 0.98 3.93 18.64
N PRO A 35 0.31 4.99 18.17
CA PRO A 35 -1.05 4.91 17.63
C PRO A 35 -1.14 3.98 16.41
N VAL A 36 -0.10 3.91 15.58
CA VAL A 36 -0.06 3.00 14.43
C VAL A 36 0.00 1.54 14.89
N GLY A 37 0.84 1.23 15.89
CA GLY A 37 0.89 -0.10 16.49
C GLY A 37 -0.44 -0.55 17.12
N GLN A 38 -1.13 0.35 17.82
CA GLN A 38 -2.46 0.08 18.36
C GLN A 38 -3.48 -0.21 17.25
N ALA A 39 -3.49 0.59 16.18
CA ALA A 39 -4.37 0.38 15.03
C ALA A 39 -4.06 -0.94 14.31
N PHE A 40 -2.78 -1.24 14.11
CA PHE A 40 -2.30 -2.49 13.52
C PHE A 40 -2.78 -3.70 14.32
N ALA A 41 -2.64 -3.68 15.64
CA ALA A 41 -3.09 -4.76 16.51
C ALA A 41 -4.61 -4.98 16.41
N ASN A 42 -5.39 -3.91 16.33
CA ASN A 42 -6.85 -4.00 16.16
C ASN A 42 -7.25 -4.62 14.81
N MET A 43 -6.47 -4.42 13.75
CA MET A 43 -6.72 -5.01 12.43
C MET A 43 -6.52 -6.52 12.36
N MET A 44 -6.01 -7.16 13.42
CA MET A 44 -6.01 -8.62 13.52
C MET A 44 -7.45 -9.18 13.57
N ALA A 45 -8.43 -8.37 14.00
CA ALA A 45 -9.84 -8.70 13.88
C ALA A 45 -10.27 -8.68 12.40
N GLN A 46 -10.96 -9.75 11.97
CA GLN A 46 -11.34 -9.93 10.58
C GLN A 46 -12.75 -9.40 10.29
N THR A 47 -12.90 -8.76 9.14
CA THR A 47 -14.19 -8.26 8.63
C THR A 47 -14.53 -8.95 7.31
N LYS A 48 -15.78 -9.41 7.16
CA LYS A 48 -16.24 -10.06 5.94
C LYS A 48 -16.01 -9.16 4.71
N GLY A 49 -15.29 -9.68 3.72
CA GLY A 49 -14.99 -8.98 2.47
C GLY A 49 -13.83 -7.98 2.54
N HIS A 50 -13.29 -7.70 3.73
CA HIS A 50 -12.12 -6.83 3.94
C HIS A 50 -11.11 -7.55 4.83
N THR A 51 -10.69 -8.73 4.40
CA THR A 51 -9.74 -9.58 5.13
C THR A 51 -8.41 -8.86 5.25
N ALA A 52 -7.95 -8.65 6.48
CA ALA A 52 -6.65 -8.07 6.78
C ALA A 52 -5.65 -9.21 6.98
N MET A 53 -4.49 -9.14 6.33
CA MET A 53 -3.47 -10.18 6.44
C MET A 53 -2.07 -9.59 6.40
N PHE A 54 -1.09 -10.29 6.98
CA PHE A 54 0.30 -9.85 6.90
C PHE A 54 0.81 -9.85 5.47
N ALA A 55 1.66 -8.89 5.11
CA ALA A 55 2.46 -8.99 3.90
C ALA A 55 3.60 -10.00 4.14
N ILE A 56 3.66 -11.03 3.29
CA ILE A 56 4.68 -12.07 3.37
C ILE A 56 5.31 -12.27 2.00
N ARG A 57 6.62 -12.52 1.96
CA ARG A 57 7.35 -12.92 0.73
C ARG A 57 6.99 -14.33 0.31
N ALA A 58 6.76 -15.19 1.30
CA ALA A 58 6.32 -16.57 1.19
C ALA A 58 5.80 -17.03 2.57
N CYS A 59 5.20 -18.21 2.64
CA CYS A 59 4.88 -18.85 3.92
C CYS A 59 6.12 -18.90 4.82
N ASN A 60 5.97 -18.47 6.08
CA ASN A 60 7.05 -18.36 7.07
C ASN A 60 8.14 -17.32 6.73
N GLN A 61 7.86 -16.37 5.82
CA GLN A 61 8.76 -15.28 5.43
C GLN A 61 8.03 -13.93 5.48
N MET A 62 7.52 -13.56 6.66
CA MET A 62 6.86 -12.26 6.87
C MET A 62 7.88 -11.12 6.75
N VAL A 63 7.49 -10.03 6.09
CA VAL A 63 8.36 -8.87 5.91
C VAL A 63 8.52 -8.05 7.21
N ARG A 64 9.63 -7.32 7.30
CA ARG A 64 9.88 -6.29 8.32
C ARG A 64 10.11 -4.93 7.64
N PRO A 65 9.54 -3.80 8.13
CA PRO A 65 8.63 -3.69 9.27
C PRO A 65 7.36 -4.54 9.14
N ALA A 66 6.75 -4.88 10.29
CA ALA A 66 5.54 -5.71 10.28
C ALA A 66 4.47 -4.97 9.46
N THR A 67 4.02 -5.59 8.37
CA THR A 67 3.08 -4.95 7.43
C THR A 67 1.78 -5.74 7.37
N ILE A 68 0.65 -5.05 7.49
CA ILE A 68 -0.68 -5.60 7.26
C ILE A 68 -1.27 -4.98 6.00
N THR A 69 -1.77 -5.82 5.09
CA THR A 69 -2.44 -5.42 3.86
C THR A 69 -3.94 -5.64 4.00
N VAL A 70 -4.73 -4.63 3.63
CA VAL A 70 -6.19 -4.66 3.69
C VAL A 70 -6.76 -4.14 2.36
N PRO A 71 -7.75 -4.81 1.76
CA PRO A 71 -8.33 -4.32 0.51
C PRO A 71 -9.21 -3.10 0.78
N LYS A 72 -9.13 -2.07 -0.08
CA LYS A 72 -10.02 -0.88 -0.01
C LYS A 72 -11.45 -1.18 -0.50
N VAL A 73 -11.58 -2.21 -1.32
CA VAL A 73 -12.86 -2.66 -1.88
C VAL A 73 -13.24 -4.02 -1.32
N THR A 74 -14.54 -4.29 -1.28
CA THR A 74 -15.05 -5.58 -0.84
C THR A 74 -14.64 -6.68 -1.82
N LEU A 75 -13.83 -7.64 -1.38
CA LEU A 75 -13.50 -8.84 -2.15
C LEU A 75 -14.69 -9.80 -2.11
N LYS A 76 -15.32 -10.06 -3.26
CA LYS A 76 -16.58 -10.82 -3.37
C LYS A 76 -16.41 -12.25 -3.87
N ASP A 77 -15.32 -12.54 -4.57
CA ASP A 77 -15.08 -13.80 -5.26
C ASP A 77 -13.65 -14.30 -5.04
N MET A 78 -13.44 -15.59 -5.33
CA MET A 78 -12.15 -16.25 -5.13
C MET A 78 -11.05 -15.70 -6.03
N ALA A 79 -11.37 -15.26 -7.25
CA ALA A 79 -10.37 -14.72 -8.17
C ALA A 79 -9.74 -13.44 -7.60
N ASN A 80 -10.56 -12.50 -7.11
CA ASN A 80 -10.08 -11.30 -6.43
C ASN A 80 -9.31 -11.63 -5.14
N ILE A 81 -9.76 -12.61 -4.36
CA ILE A 81 -9.05 -13.06 -3.15
C ILE A 81 -7.66 -13.62 -3.49
N GLU A 82 -7.54 -14.42 -4.55
CA GLU A 82 -6.29 -15.00 -5.01
C GLU A 82 -5.33 -13.95 -5.60
N LEU A 83 -5.84 -12.96 -6.32
CA LEU A 83 -5.02 -11.84 -6.80
C LEU A 83 -4.48 -11.01 -5.64
N PHE A 84 -5.34 -10.68 -4.67
CA PHE A 84 -4.97 -9.89 -3.50
C PHE A 84 -3.98 -10.63 -2.59
N GLY A 85 -4.25 -11.90 -2.27
CA GLY A 85 -3.39 -12.75 -1.46
C GLY A 85 -2.20 -13.38 -2.20
N GLY A 86 -2.06 -13.11 -3.50
CA GLY A 86 -0.97 -13.60 -4.32
C GLY A 86 -0.09 -12.45 -4.80
N VAL A 87 -0.43 -11.92 -5.97
CA VAL A 87 0.40 -10.94 -6.68
C VAL A 87 0.54 -9.64 -5.88
N VAL A 88 -0.56 -9.12 -5.35
CA VAL A 88 -0.57 -7.87 -4.59
C VAL A 88 0.21 -8.02 -3.29
N GLN A 89 -0.08 -9.06 -2.49
CA GLN A 89 0.63 -9.33 -1.25
C GLN A 89 2.15 -9.47 -1.46
N SER A 90 2.56 -10.22 -2.49
CA SER A 90 3.98 -10.38 -2.82
C SER A 90 4.62 -9.05 -3.22
N ALA A 91 3.98 -8.29 -4.12
CA ALA A 91 4.50 -7.00 -4.56
C ALA A 91 4.66 -6.00 -3.40
N THR A 92 3.69 -5.95 -2.48
CA THR A 92 3.79 -5.14 -1.26
C THR A 92 4.92 -5.61 -0.35
N ALA A 93 5.09 -6.92 -0.15
CA ALA A 93 6.16 -7.47 0.68
C ALA A 93 7.55 -7.17 0.09
N ASP A 94 7.71 -7.30 -1.22
CA ASP A 94 8.93 -6.95 -1.95
C ASP A 94 9.25 -5.46 -1.80
N ALA A 95 8.27 -4.59 -2.01
CA ALA A 95 8.45 -3.14 -1.88
C ALA A 95 8.89 -2.72 -0.47
N VAL A 96 8.29 -3.29 0.57
CA VAL A 96 8.68 -3.02 1.96
C VAL A 96 10.11 -3.47 2.22
N LEU A 97 10.48 -4.67 1.77
CA LEU A 97 11.83 -5.19 1.97
C LEU A 97 12.87 -4.35 1.24
N ASP A 98 12.59 -3.95 0.01
CA ASP A 98 13.49 -3.13 -0.79
C ASP A 98 13.61 -1.71 -0.19
N CYS A 99 12.56 -1.15 0.39
CA CYS A 99 12.66 0.08 1.18
C CYS A 99 13.65 -0.04 2.36
N VAL A 100 13.76 -1.21 2.99
CA VAL A 100 14.76 -1.45 4.05
C VAL A 100 16.16 -1.62 3.46
N ILE A 101 16.30 -2.36 2.36
CA ILE A 101 17.59 -2.58 1.67
C ILE A 101 18.19 -1.26 1.20
N GLU A 102 17.36 -0.36 0.66
CA GLU A 102 17.76 0.95 0.15
C GLU A 102 17.92 2.01 1.25
N GLY A 103 17.54 1.70 2.49
CA GLY A 103 17.59 2.63 3.62
C GLY A 103 16.52 3.73 3.61
N ILE A 104 15.47 3.59 2.80
CA ILE A 104 14.25 4.43 2.90
C ILE A 104 13.63 4.22 4.29
N ILE A 105 13.50 2.95 4.70
CA ILE A 105 13.20 2.58 6.08
C ILE A 105 14.54 2.23 6.75
N PRO A 106 14.93 2.91 7.86
CA PRO A 106 16.13 2.55 8.60
C PRO A 106 16.07 1.10 9.10
N LYS A 107 17.08 0.30 8.74
CA LYS A 107 17.13 -1.13 9.05
C LYS A 107 17.10 -1.42 10.56
N ASP A 108 17.73 -0.56 11.35
CA ASP A 108 17.76 -0.63 12.82
C ASP A 108 16.40 -0.35 13.48
N LEU A 109 15.46 0.25 12.75
CA LEU A 109 14.09 0.50 13.19
C LEU A 109 13.08 -0.52 12.64
N ALA A 110 13.51 -1.50 11.85
CA ALA A 110 12.59 -2.39 11.16
C ALA A 110 11.67 -3.18 12.11
N ASP A 111 12.17 -3.64 13.26
CA ASP A 111 11.37 -4.37 14.25
C ASP A 111 10.54 -3.45 15.18
N ASP A 112 10.83 -2.15 15.15
CA ASP A 112 10.16 -1.15 15.98
C ASP A 112 9.04 -0.40 15.24
N LEU A 113 8.96 -0.57 13.93
CA LEU A 113 7.96 0.03 13.07
C LEU A 113 6.93 -1.01 12.63
N CYS A 114 5.76 -0.52 12.27
CA CYS A 114 4.72 -1.28 11.60
C CYS A 114 4.07 -0.45 10.51
N ILE A 115 3.49 -1.14 9.53
CA ILE A 115 2.88 -0.57 8.34
C ILE A 115 1.46 -1.12 8.21
N ILE A 116 0.51 -0.22 8.00
CA ILE A 116 -0.82 -0.53 7.51
C ILE A 116 -0.87 -0.09 6.05
N SER A 117 -1.18 -1.02 5.16
CA SER A 117 -1.28 -0.80 3.72
C SER A 117 -2.71 -1.10 3.26
N LEU A 118 -3.46 -0.05 2.94
CA LEU A 118 -4.76 -0.20 2.29
C LEU A 118 -4.53 -0.20 0.78
N VAL A 119 -4.92 -1.25 0.08
CA VAL A 119 -4.64 -1.40 -1.34
C VAL A 119 -5.93 -1.55 -2.12
N TRP A 120 -6.08 -0.76 -3.18
CA TRP A 120 -7.17 -0.89 -4.14
C TRP A 120 -6.74 -1.84 -5.27
N ILE A 121 -7.67 -2.70 -5.70
CA ILE A 121 -7.56 -3.47 -6.94
C ILE A 121 -8.84 -3.21 -7.73
N ASP A 122 -8.72 -3.07 -9.05
CA ASP A 122 -9.89 -2.95 -9.90
C ASP A 122 -10.67 -4.28 -9.91
N PRO A 123 -11.97 -4.29 -9.55
CA PRO A 123 -12.80 -5.50 -9.63
C PRO A 123 -12.83 -6.16 -11.01
N CYS A 124 -12.57 -5.41 -12.09
CA CYS A 124 -12.52 -5.91 -13.46
C CYS A 124 -11.38 -6.90 -13.69
N CYS A 125 -10.30 -6.83 -12.88
CA CYS A 125 -9.17 -7.76 -12.94
C CYS A 125 -9.60 -9.22 -12.84
N ALA A 126 -10.62 -9.53 -12.02
CA ALA A 126 -11.08 -10.90 -11.82
C ALA A 126 -11.74 -11.52 -13.07
N THR A 127 -12.17 -10.69 -14.00
CA THR A 127 -12.92 -11.12 -15.19
C THR A 127 -12.19 -10.85 -16.50
N ASP A 128 -11.06 -10.14 -16.48
CA ASP A 128 -10.29 -9.84 -17.68
C ASP A 128 -9.55 -11.09 -18.19
N PRO A 129 -9.87 -11.61 -19.39
CA PRO A 129 -9.18 -12.77 -19.95
C PRO A 129 -7.70 -12.51 -20.27
N ASN A 130 -7.28 -11.25 -20.34
CA ASN A 130 -5.91 -10.84 -20.69
C ASN A 130 -5.16 -10.22 -19.50
N LEU A 131 -5.60 -10.48 -18.26
CA LEU A 131 -4.99 -9.91 -17.06
C LEU A 131 -3.46 -10.11 -17.04
N ASP A 132 -2.72 -8.99 -17.08
CA ASP A 132 -1.26 -9.00 -16.96
C ASP A 132 -0.83 -8.99 -15.49
N LYS A 133 -0.62 -10.18 -14.92
CA LYS A 133 -0.14 -10.33 -13.54
C LYS A 133 1.26 -9.75 -13.32
N LYS A 134 2.09 -9.63 -14.37
CA LYS A 134 3.42 -9.03 -14.25
C LYS A 134 3.30 -7.52 -14.11
N ASP A 135 2.38 -6.90 -14.86
CA ASP A 135 2.10 -5.48 -14.69
C ASP A 135 1.44 -5.20 -13.34
N MET A 136 0.45 -6.01 -12.93
CA MET A 136 -0.15 -5.91 -11.58
C MET A 136 0.90 -5.96 -10.46
N TYR A 137 1.90 -6.84 -10.59
CA TYR A 137 3.02 -6.88 -9.67
C TYR A 137 3.80 -5.56 -9.69
N ARG A 138 4.18 -5.08 -10.88
CA ARG A 138 4.94 -3.84 -11.07
C ARG A 138 4.23 -2.65 -10.45
N THR A 139 2.96 -2.42 -10.78
CA THR A 139 2.19 -1.27 -10.30
C THR A 139 2.07 -1.28 -8.78
N ASN A 140 1.73 -2.42 -8.17
CA ASN A 140 1.62 -2.55 -6.72
C ASN A 140 2.96 -2.37 -6.01
N TYR A 141 4.04 -2.92 -6.57
CA TYR A 141 5.39 -2.76 -6.05
C TYR A 141 5.85 -1.30 -6.10
N GLU A 142 5.76 -0.66 -7.27
CA GLU A 142 6.20 0.72 -7.49
C GLU A 142 5.38 1.71 -6.67
N ALA A 143 4.06 1.54 -6.63
CA ALA A 143 3.17 2.40 -5.87
C ALA A 143 3.40 2.25 -4.36
N THR A 144 3.54 1.02 -3.86
CA THR A 144 3.81 0.78 -2.41
C THR A 144 5.13 1.44 -2.01
N ARG A 145 6.19 1.22 -2.80
CA ARG A 145 7.51 1.80 -2.55
C ARG A 145 7.49 3.33 -2.60
N LEU A 146 6.75 3.92 -3.54
CA LEU A 146 6.58 5.37 -3.64
C LEU A 146 5.79 5.93 -2.45
N ALA A 147 4.69 5.29 -2.06
CA ALA A 147 3.85 5.70 -0.94
C ALA A 147 4.62 5.66 0.40
N ILE A 148 5.42 4.61 0.65
CA ILE A 148 6.28 4.52 1.85
C ILE A 148 7.27 5.68 1.89
N ARG A 149 7.95 5.96 0.77
CA ARG A 149 8.93 7.05 0.68
C ARG A 149 8.26 8.40 0.96
N ARG A 150 7.12 8.66 0.33
CA ARG A 150 6.35 9.89 0.53
C ARG A 150 5.88 10.03 1.97
N ALA A 151 5.40 8.95 2.59
CA ALA A 151 4.97 8.96 3.99
C ALA A 151 6.10 9.41 4.93
N LEU A 152 7.29 8.83 4.78
CA LEU A 152 8.44 9.12 5.64
C LEU A 152 9.03 10.51 5.40
N ASN A 153 8.85 11.06 4.20
CA ASN A 153 9.31 12.41 3.83
C ASN A 153 8.26 13.51 4.04
N ASN A 154 7.00 13.16 4.35
CA ASN A 154 5.85 14.07 4.36
C ASN A 154 5.64 14.77 3.00
N GLU A 155 5.62 13.97 1.93
CA GLU A 155 5.40 14.42 0.56
C GLU A 155 3.98 14.12 0.07
N PRO A 156 3.36 15.00 -0.73
CA PRO A 156 3.84 16.35 -1.07
C PRO A 156 3.86 17.28 0.15
N SER A 157 4.73 18.28 0.11
CA SER A 157 4.78 19.28 1.18
C SER A 157 3.52 20.16 1.21
N ILE A 158 3.24 20.81 2.35
CA ILE A 158 2.11 21.74 2.43
C ILE A 158 2.25 22.93 1.47
N ASP A 159 3.48 23.43 1.26
CA ASP A 159 3.74 24.53 0.34
C ASP A 159 3.49 24.13 -1.11
N GLU A 160 3.88 22.90 -1.48
CA GLU A 160 3.59 22.34 -2.81
C GLU A 160 2.09 22.19 -3.03
N LEU A 161 1.36 21.66 -2.04
CA LEU A 161 -0.11 21.55 -2.11
C LEU A 161 -0.79 22.91 -2.26
N ILE A 162 -0.34 23.94 -1.53
CA ILE A 162 -0.85 25.30 -1.65
C ILE A 162 -0.57 25.86 -3.05
N ALA A 163 0.65 25.69 -3.56
CA ALA A 163 1.04 26.16 -4.89
C ALA A 163 0.23 25.49 -6.00
N ASN A 164 -0.08 24.20 -5.84
CA ASN A 164 -0.75 23.39 -6.86
C ASN A 164 -2.29 23.41 -6.78
N ARG A 165 -2.87 24.06 -5.76
CA ARG A 165 -4.31 23.98 -5.44
C ARG A 165 -5.25 24.24 -6.63
N HIS A 166 -4.85 25.07 -7.59
CA HIS A 166 -5.69 25.44 -8.73
C HIS A 166 -5.17 24.92 -10.09
N THR A 167 -4.02 24.27 -10.11
CA THR A 167 -3.37 23.79 -11.34
C THR A 167 -3.45 22.27 -11.50
N ILE A 168 -3.47 21.53 -10.39
CA ILE A 168 -3.69 20.08 -10.37
C ILE A 168 -5.17 19.81 -10.08
N ARG A 169 -5.78 18.93 -10.86
CA ARG A 169 -7.19 18.52 -10.73
C ARG A 169 -7.27 17.07 -10.29
N HIS A 170 -8.37 16.72 -9.65
CA HIS A 170 -8.65 15.35 -9.26
C HIS A 170 -9.12 14.54 -10.47
N ASP A 171 -8.60 13.33 -10.65
CA ASP A 171 -8.79 12.53 -11.87
C ASP A 171 -10.26 12.16 -12.16
N TYR A 172 -11.09 12.14 -11.11
CA TYR A 172 -12.54 11.87 -11.21
C TYR A 172 -13.44 13.10 -10.97
N ASP A 173 -12.86 14.31 -10.91
CA ASP A 173 -13.63 15.55 -10.72
C ASP A 173 -13.70 16.33 -12.04
N ASP A 174 -14.85 16.24 -12.72
CA ASP A 174 -15.12 16.90 -14.00
C ASP A 174 -15.94 18.20 -13.87
N TRP A 175 -16.23 18.65 -12.64
CA TRP A 175 -17.12 19.79 -12.40
C TRP A 175 -16.40 21.07 -11.95
N SER A 176 -15.13 21.00 -11.56
CA SER A 176 -14.32 22.12 -11.05
C SER A 176 -13.36 22.77 -12.06
#